data_AF-A0A4Y6VAZ5-F1
#
_entry.id   AF-A0A4Y6VAZ5-F1
#
_cell.length_a   1.000
_cell.length_b   1.000
_cell.length_c   1.000
_cell.angle_alpha   90.00
_cell.angle_beta   90.00
_cell.angle_gamma   90.00
#
_symmetry.space_group_name_H-M   'P 1'
#
loop_
_entity.id
_entity.type
_entity.pdbx_description
1 polymer ?
#
loop_
_entity_poly.entity_id
_entity_poly.type
_entity_poly.pdbx_seq_one_letter_code
_entity_poly.pdbx_strand_id
1 'polypeptide(L)'
;MSKTLVSYKRHRFPRELIAHAVWLSFRFPLSFRLVEEMLLERGIVVSYKTIRRWSLKFGAEYVRSLRRKRAKRGDLWHLDEIRVVIGGHIHWLWRAVDQDGYILDEILQRRRNTKAAKRKLRLSVRHLSHKELNNRAENSHLPLRKRERIMQRFRSPGGCQRFVSVFSVVRNLFVPPAANANALTRHIHRLQAFAQWKTVTILAA
;
A
#
# COMPACT_ATOMS: atom_id res chain seq x y z
N MET A 1 20.34 -8.98 -10.73
CA MET A 1 19.30 -7.99 -11.11
C MET A 1 19.57 -6.70 -10.35
N SER A 2 19.83 -5.61 -11.07
CA SER A 2 20.27 -4.33 -10.51
C SER A 2 19.25 -3.74 -9.53
N LYS A 3 19.72 -3.35 -8.35
CA LYS A 3 18.96 -2.58 -7.37
C LYS A 3 18.65 -1.23 -8.05
N THR A 4 17.42 -1.02 -8.50
CA THR A 4 17.09 0.24 -9.19
C THR A 4 17.19 1.38 -8.20
N LEU A 5 18.18 2.25 -8.40
CA LEU A 5 18.45 3.39 -7.54
C LEU A 5 17.36 4.46 -7.73
N VAL A 6 16.78 4.88 -6.61
CA VAL A 6 15.78 5.95 -6.60
C VAL A 6 16.49 7.28 -6.83
N SER A 7 16.16 7.99 -7.91
CA SER A 7 16.84 9.24 -8.25
C SER A 7 16.14 10.46 -7.65
N TYR A 8 16.81 11.10 -6.69
CA TYR A 8 16.40 12.35 -6.06
C TYR A 8 16.96 13.61 -6.74
N LYS A 9 17.66 13.47 -7.87
CA LYS A 9 18.24 14.61 -8.59
C LYS A 9 17.19 15.69 -8.85
N ARG A 10 17.61 16.95 -8.77
CA ARG A 10 16.78 18.15 -9.01
C ARG A 10 15.60 18.33 -8.04
N HIS A 11 15.67 17.77 -6.82
CA HIS A 11 14.72 18.06 -5.75
C HIS A 11 15.37 18.99 -4.73
N ARG A 12 14.69 20.07 -4.38
CA ARG A 12 15.15 21.05 -3.37
C ARG A 12 15.24 20.45 -1.96
N PHE A 13 14.44 19.42 -1.67
CA PHE A 13 14.31 18.85 -0.33
C PHE A 13 15.18 17.60 -0.17
N PRO A 14 15.74 17.37 1.03
CA PRO A 14 16.49 16.15 1.33
C PRO A 14 15.68 14.88 1.07
N ARG A 15 16.37 13.81 0.67
CA ARG A 15 15.75 12.50 0.36
C ARG A 15 14.99 11.93 1.56
N GLU A 16 15.50 12.14 2.78
CA GLU A 16 14.94 11.66 4.03
C GLU A 16 13.56 12.29 4.29
N LEU A 17 13.43 13.59 3.99
CA LEU A 17 12.19 14.35 4.14
C LEU A 17 11.15 13.89 3.11
N ILE A 18 11.56 13.76 1.85
CA ILE A 18 10.70 13.24 0.77
C ILE A 18 10.22 11.84 1.14
N ALA A 19 11.12 10.95 1.53
CA ALA A 19 10.80 9.58 1.96
C ALA A 19 9.83 9.56 3.14
N HIS A 20 10.01 10.45 4.13
CA HIS A 20 9.13 10.55 5.27
C HIS A 20 7.72 11.03 4.89
N ALA A 21 7.61 12.07 4.05
CA ALA A 21 6.33 12.58 3.57
C ALA A 21 5.56 11.53 2.75
N VAL A 22 6.26 10.77 1.91
CA VAL A 22 5.70 9.64 1.15
C VAL A 22 5.25 8.52 2.09
N TRP A 23 6.06 8.18 3.10
CA TRP A 23 5.70 7.19 4.11
C TRP A 23 4.41 7.57 4.84
N LEU A 24 4.32 8.80 5.36
CA LEU A 24 3.11 9.31 6.02
C LEU A 24 1.87 9.20 5.11
N SER A 25 2.04 9.56 3.84
CA SER A 25 0.97 9.58 2.84
C SER A 25 0.35 8.20 2.55
N PHE A 26 1.12 7.12 2.69
CA PHE A 26 0.66 5.75 2.42
C PHE A 26 0.46 4.91 3.69
N ARG A 27 1.17 5.19 4.78
CA ARG A 27 1.10 4.41 6.03
C ARG A 27 -0.09 4.78 6.90
N PHE A 28 -0.48 6.05 6.90
CA PHE A 28 -1.55 6.58 7.74
C PHE A 28 -2.71 7.11 6.88
N PRO A 29 -3.92 7.14 7.44
CA PRO A 29 -5.08 7.71 6.74
C PRO A 29 -5.00 9.25 6.76
N LEU A 30 -3.98 9.86 6.14
CA LEU A 30 -3.74 11.31 6.14
C LEU A 30 -3.97 11.91 4.77
N SER A 31 -4.72 13.01 4.65
CA SER A 31 -4.77 13.77 3.40
C SER A 31 -3.40 14.42 3.12
N PHE A 32 -3.11 14.78 1.86
CA PHE A 32 -1.86 15.49 1.57
C PHE A 32 -1.76 16.86 2.25
N ARG A 33 -2.91 17.47 2.60
CA ARG A 33 -2.97 18.73 3.36
C ARG A 33 -2.61 18.51 4.82
N LEU A 34 -3.08 17.42 5.43
CA LEU A 34 -2.66 17.06 6.79
C LEU A 34 -1.15 16.76 6.85
N VAL A 35 -0.58 16.12 5.82
CA VAL A 35 0.87 15.92 5.77
C VAL A 35 1.61 17.26 5.60
N GLU A 36 1.08 18.20 4.82
CA GLU A 36 1.60 19.56 4.70
C GLU A 36 1.59 20.29 6.04
N GLU A 37 0.49 20.26 6.79
CA GLU A 37 0.37 20.85 8.13
C GLU A 37 1.35 20.22 9.13
N MET A 38 1.49 18.89 9.12
CA MET A 38 2.46 18.19 9.98
C MET A 38 3.92 18.53 9.65
N LEU A 39 4.23 18.86 8.39
CA LEU A 39 5.57 19.30 8.01
C LEU A 39 5.77 20.78 8.34
N LEU A 40 4.73 21.61 8.20
CA LEU A 40 4.76 23.02 8.57
C LEU A 40 5.03 23.22 10.07
N GLU A 41 4.41 22.42 10.93
CA GLU A 41 4.67 22.43 12.39
C GLU A 41 6.16 22.20 12.72
N ARG A 42 6.87 21.47 11.86
CA ARG A 42 8.31 21.21 11.97
C ARG A 42 9.18 22.24 11.24
N GLY A 43 8.62 23.36 10.81
CA GLY A 43 9.30 24.42 10.05
C GLY A 43 9.57 24.09 8.58
N ILE A 44 8.97 23.02 8.03
CA ILE A 44 9.18 22.61 6.65
C ILE A 44 8.05 23.16 5.78
N VAL A 45 8.34 24.23 5.03
CA VAL A 45 7.37 24.83 4.10
C VAL A 45 7.33 24.06 2.79
N VAL A 46 6.29 23.25 2.58
CA VAL A 46 6.08 22.47 1.36
C VAL A 46 4.61 22.36 1.01
N SER A 47 4.25 22.58 -0.26
CA SER A 47 2.84 22.51 -0.66
C SER A 47 2.29 21.07 -0.71
N TYR A 48 0.99 20.88 -0.45
CA TYR A 48 0.32 19.59 -0.65
C TYR A 48 0.47 19.08 -2.09
N LYS A 49 0.55 19.98 -3.08
CA LYS A 49 0.76 19.62 -4.50
C LYS A 49 2.13 18.98 -4.69
N THR A 50 3.15 19.48 -3.99
CA THR A 50 4.50 18.92 -3.97
C THR A 50 4.49 17.53 -3.33
N ILE A 51 3.86 17.37 -2.15
CA ILE A 51 3.72 16.06 -1.48
C ILE A 51 2.98 15.05 -2.37
N ARG A 52 1.94 15.48 -3.08
CA ARG A 52 1.22 14.64 -4.05
C ARG A 52 2.12 14.20 -5.20
N ARG A 53 2.93 15.10 -5.76
CA ARG A 53 3.89 14.78 -6.83
C ARG A 53 4.96 13.80 -6.35
N TRP A 54 5.49 14.00 -5.14
CA TRP A 54 6.41 13.05 -4.51
C TRP A 54 5.77 11.68 -4.33
N SER A 55 4.55 11.63 -3.79
CA SER A 55 3.81 10.38 -3.59
C SER A 55 3.58 9.61 -4.89
N LEU A 56 3.30 10.31 -6.00
CA LEU A 56 3.12 9.69 -7.32
C LEU A 56 4.44 9.17 -7.90
N LYS A 57 5.51 9.97 -7.84
CA LYS A 57 6.81 9.62 -8.40
C LYS A 57 7.52 8.57 -7.55
N PHE A 58 7.86 8.96 -6.32
CA PHE A 58 8.72 8.16 -5.45
C PHE A 58 7.98 6.96 -4.86
N GLY A 59 6.66 7.05 -4.66
CA GLY A 59 5.87 5.89 -4.22
C GLY A 59 6.06 4.68 -5.15
N ALA A 60 6.00 4.90 -6.47
CA ALA A 60 6.21 3.85 -7.47
C ALA A 60 7.68 3.39 -7.54
N GLU A 61 8.64 4.28 -7.29
CA GLU A 61 10.07 3.95 -7.25
C GLU A 61 10.43 3.12 -6.03
N TYR A 62 9.92 3.46 -4.84
CA TYR A 62 10.16 2.73 -3.60
C TYR A 62 9.59 1.31 -3.67
N VAL A 63 8.35 1.15 -4.12
CA VAL A 63 7.72 -0.18 -4.11
C VAL A 63 8.30 -1.13 -5.15
N ARG A 64 8.98 -0.64 -6.19
CA ARG A 64 9.73 -1.49 -7.13
C ARG A 64 10.85 -2.27 -6.44
N SER A 65 11.49 -1.65 -5.44
CA SER A 65 12.55 -2.27 -4.65
C SER A 65 12.01 -3.09 -3.47
N LEU A 66 10.74 -2.90 -3.09
CA LEU A 66 10.06 -3.73 -2.10
C LEU A 66 9.53 -5.00 -2.77
N ARG A 67 10.12 -6.15 -2.43
CA ARG A 67 9.61 -7.44 -2.89
C ARG A 67 8.26 -7.73 -2.21
N ARG A 68 7.23 -8.00 -3.01
CA ARG A 68 6.02 -8.64 -2.51
C ARG A 68 6.36 -10.07 -2.04
N LYS A 69 5.81 -10.49 -0.90
CA LYS A 69 5.84 -11.89 -0.46
C LYS A 69 5.31 -12.75 -1.62
N ARG A 70 6.10 -13.73 -2.05
CA ARG A 70 5.60 -14.76 -2.98
C ARG A 70 4.72 -15.71 -2.19
N ALA A 71 3.56 -16.06 -2.74
CA ALA A 71 2.74 -17.13 -2.20
C ALA A 71 3.58 -18.41 -2.14
N LYS A 72 3.65 -19.02 -0.96
CA LYS A 72 4.31 -20.31 -0.73
C LYS A 72 3.31 -21.45 -0.94
N ARG A 73 3.81 -22.66 -1.22
CA ARG A 73 2.99 -23.87 -1.22
C ARG A 73 2.38 -24.04 0.18
N GLY A 74 1.05 -24.12 0.25
CA GLY A 74 0.30 -24.20 1.51
C GLY A 74 -0.27 -22.87 2.02
N ASP A 75 0.10 -21.73 1.44
CA ASP A 75 -0.51 -20.44 1.82
C ASP A 75 -1.99 -20.43 1.46
N LEU A 76 -2.84 -20.16 2.44
CA LEU A 76 -4.26 -19.92 2.21
C LEU A 76 -4.45 -18.46 1.83
N TRP A 77 -5.14 -18.24 0.71
CA TRP A 77 -5.48 -16.91 0.25
C TRP A 77 -6.97 -16.82 -0.09
N HIS A 78 -7.51 -15.62 0.11
CA HIS A 78 -8.88 -15.29 -0.17
C HIS A 78 -8.93 -14.17 -1.21
N LEU A 79 -9.93 -14.24 -2.10
CA LEU A 79 -10.22 -13.16 -3.03
C LEU A 79 -11.20 -12.19 -2.37
N ASP A 80 -10.71 -11.02 -1.99
CA ASP A 80 -11.53 -9.95 -1.45
C ASP A 80 -12.08 -9.05 -2.56
N GLU A 81 -13.29 -8.55 -2.35
CA GLU A 81 -14.04 -7.72 -3.28
C GLU A 81 -14.47 -6.40 -2.63
N ILE A 82 -14.03 -5.29 -3.22
CA ILE A 82 -14.36 -3.96 -2.71
C ILE A 82 -15.04 -3.13 -3.80
N ARG A 83 -16.26 -2.67 -3.49
CA ARG A 83 -16.95 -1.64 -4.28
C ARG A 83 -16.33 -0.26 -4.03
N VAL A 84 -15.75 0.37 -5.05
CA VAL A 84 -15.13 1.72 -4.99
C VAL A 84 -15.87 2.66 -5.93
N VAL A 85 -16.16 3.89 -5.52
CA VAL A 85 -16.79 4.90 -6.39
C VAL A 85 -15.71 5.86 -6.89
N ILE A 86 -15.54 5.92 -8.21
CA ILE A 86 -14.47 6.69 -8.84
C ILE A 86 -15.08 7.59 -9.90
N GLY A 87 -14.95 8.92 -9.74
CA GLY A 87 -15.54 9.88 -10.67
C GLY A 87 -17.06 9.68 -10.87
N GLY A 88 -17.78 9.34 -9.80
CA GLY A 88 -19.23 9.06 -9.85
C GLY A 88 -19.59 7.63 -10.31
N HIS A 89 -18.60 6.83 -10.72
CA HIS A 89 -18.82 5.53 -11.33
C HIS A 89 -18.35 4.37 -10.44
N ILE A 90 -19.18 3.34 -10.31
CA ILE A 90 -18.85 2.14 -9.53
C ILE A 90 -17.74 1.33 -10.24
N HIS A 91 -16.72 0.97 -9.47
CA HIS A 91 -15.66 0.06 -9.85
C HIS A 91 -15.52 -1.02 -8.76
N TRP A 92 -14.89 -2.13 -9.14
CA TRP A 92 -14.65 -3.29 -8.29
C TRP A 92 -13.14 -3.48 -8.16
N LEU A 93 -12.63 -3.27 -6.94
CA LEU A 93 -11.26 -3.57 -6.59
C LEU A 93 -11.20 -4.98 -6.01
N TRP A 94 -10.55 -5.87 -6.74
CA TRP A 94 -10.30 -7.24 -6.32
C TRP A 94 -8.91 -7.33 -5.72
N ARG A 95 -8.79 -8.02 -4.59
CA ARG A 95 -7.51 -8.19 -3.90
C ARG A 95 -7.30 -9.64 -3.54
N ALA A 96 -6.14 -10.18 -3.90
CA ALA A 96 -5.67 -11.45 -3.39
C ALA A 96 -4.98 -11.17 -2.05
N VAL A 97 -5.48 -11.77 -0.99
CA VAL A 97 -4.99 -11.50 0.36
C VAL A 97 -4.73 -12.84 1.06
N ASP A 98 -3.60 -12.96 1.77
CA ASP A 98 -3.27 -14.17 2.51
C ASP A 98 -3.89 -14.18 3.92
N GLN A 99 -3.71 -15.29 4.63
CA GLN A 99 -4.15 -15.47 6.03
C GLN A 99 -3.55 -14.45 7.03
N ASP A 100 -2.44 -13.78 6.71
CA ASP A 100 -1.88 -12.73 7.57
C ASP A 100 -2.45 -11.34 7.23
N GLY A 101 -3.39 -11.26 6.29
CA GLY A 101 -3.91 -10.01 5.75
C GLY A 101 -2.91 -9.28 4.85
N TYR A 102 -1.90 -9.99 4.32
CA TYR A 102 -0.93 -9.47 3.36
C TYR A 102 -1.56 -9.45 1.96
N ILE A 103 -1.51 -8.30 1.30
CA ILE A 103 -2.08 -8.14 -0.05
C ILE A 103 -1.06 -8.64 -1.07
N LEU A 104 -1.33 -9.79 -1.70
CA LEU A 104 -0.46 -10.43 -2.69
C LEU A 104 -0.51 -9.70 -4.04
N ASP A 105 -1.72 -9.41 -4.51
CA ASP A 105 -1.94 -8.65 -5.73
C ASP A 105 -3.33 -8.01 -5.75
N GLU A 106 -3.53 -7.01 -6.60
CA GLU A 106 -4.79 -6.28 -6.67
C GLU A 106 -5.08 -5.68 -8.04
N ILE A 107 -6.36 -5.67 -8.41
CA ILE A 107 -6.83 -5.18 -9.69
C ILE A 107 -8.16 -4.45 -9.58
N LEU A 108 -8.21 -3.28 -10.20
CA LEU A 108 -9.43 -2.53 -10.42
C LEU A 108 -10.12 -2.93 -11.74
N GLN A 109 -11.43 -3.16 -11.68
CA GLN A 109 -12.27 -3.45 -12.85
C GLN A 109 -13.52 -2.56 -12.84
N ARG A 110 -14.03 -2.23 -14.04
CA ARG A 110 -15.29 -1.50 -14.17
C ARG A 110 -16.51 -2.36 -13.83
N ARG A 111 -16.49 -3.64 -14.25
CA ARG A 111 -17.57 -4.60 -14.06
C ARG A 111 -17.22 -5.61 -12.97
N ARG A 112 -18.24 -6.12 -12.27
CA ARG A 112 -18.12 -7.17 -11.25
C ARG A 112 -17.84 -8.52 -11.93
N ASN A 113 -16.58 -8.83 -12.23
CA ASN A 113 -16.22 -10.06 -12.94
C ASN A 113 -15.12 -10.84 -12.22
N THR A 114 -15.56 -11.72 -11.32
CA THR A 114 -14.69 -12.59 -10.51
C THR A 114 -13.79 -13.50 -11.35
N LYS A 115 -14.31 -14.07 -12.46
CA LYS A 115 -13.53 -14.95 -13.35
C LYS A 115 -12.37 -14.19 -13.99
N ALA A 116 -12.63 -12.99 -14.50
CA ALA A 116 -11.61 -12.13 -15.08
C ALA A 116 -10.60 -11.64 -14.03
N ALA A 117 -11.05 -11.35 -12.80
CA ALA A 117 -10.16 -10.98 -11.69
C ALA A 117 -9.21 -12.14 -11.32
N LYS A 118 -9.74 -13.35 -11.10
CA LYS A 118 -8.94 -14.55 -10.80
C LYS A 118 -7.87 -14.82 -11.87
N ARG A 119 -8.24 -14.72 -13.16
CA ARG A 119 -7.30 -14.91 -14.27
C ARG A 119 -6.19 -13.86 -14.28
N LYS A 120 -6.53 -12.58 -14.04
CA LYS A 120 -5.54 -11.48 -14.07
C LYS A 120 -4.59 -11.50 -12.88
N LEU A 121 -5.06 -11.89 -11.71
CA LEU A 121 -4.24 -12.02 -10.50
C LEU A 121 -3.32 -13.26 -10.54
N ARG A 122 -3.44 -14.13 -11.56
CA ARG A 122 -2.60 -15.33 -11.79
C ARG A 122 -2.44 -16.20 -10.54
N LEU A 123 -3.54 -16.39 -9.81
CA LEU A 123 -3.51 -17.09 -8.53
C LEU A 123 -3.59 -18.60 -8.77
N SER A 124 -2.43 -19.27 -8.70
CA SER A 124 -2.30 -20.72 -8.92
C SER A 124 -2.57 -21.57 -7.68
N VAL A 125 -2.91 -20.95 -6.55
CA VAL A 125 -3.00 -21.61 -5.23
C VAL A 125 -4.46 -21.86 -4.85
N ARG A 126 -4.73 -22.85 -3.99
CA ARG A 126 -6.08 -23.24 -3.56
C ARG A 126 -6.82 -22.06 -2.90
N HIS A 127 -7.91 -21.60 -3.52
CA HIS A 127 -8.81 -20.58 -2.97
C HIS A 127 -9.74 -21.23 -1.93
N LEU A 128 -9.71 -20.78 -0.69
CA LEU A 128 -10.73 -21.16 0.29
C LEU A 128 -11.83 -20.11 0.31
N SER A 129 -13.06 -20.55 0.03
CA SER A 129 -14.26 -19.72 -0.01
C SER A 129 -14.91 -19.53 1.37
N HIS A 130 -14.22 -19.90 2.46
CA HIS A 130 -14.84 -19.94 3.79
C HIS A 130 -14.86 -18.55 4.42
N LYS A 131 -16.07 -18.08 4.72
CA LYS A 131 -16.42 -16.68 5.01
C LYS A 131 -16.15 -16.22 6.46
N GLU A 132 -15.57 -17.09 7.28
CA GLU A 132 -15.59 -16.94 8.75
C GLU A 132 -14.26 -17.31 9.44
N LEU A 133 -13.23 -17.68 8.69
CA LEU A 133 -12.00 -18.21 9.29
C LEU A 133 -10.93 -17.16 9.58
N ASN A 134 -11.11 -15.88 9.19
CA ASN A 134 -10.05 -14.90 9.44
C ASN A 134 -10.48 -13.42 9.37
N ASN A 135 -10.88 -12.86 10.52
CA ASN A 135 -11.17 -11.44 10.74
C ASN A 135 -10.09 -10.50 10.14
N ARG A 136 -8.82 -10.91 10.07
CA ARG A 136 -7.71 -10.06 9.61
C ARG A 136 -7.72 -9.88 8.09
N ALA A 137 -8.02 -10.95 7.39
CA ALA A 137 -8.14 -11.03 5.95
C ALA A 137 -9.37 -10.22 5.50
N GLU A 138 -10.50 -10.42 6.18
CA GLU A 138 -11.75 -9.67 5.99
C GLU A 138 -11.58 -8.18 6.28
N ASN A 139 -10.89 -7.80 7.37
CA ASN A 139 -10.66 -6.39 7.73
C ASN A 139 -9.53 -5.71 6.96
N SER A 140 -8.88 -6.40 6.02
CA SER A 140 -7.78 -5.85 5.22
C SER A 140 -8.20 -4.65 4.35
N HIS A 141 -9.50 -4.45 4.11
CA HIS A 141 -10.04 -3.35 3.32
C HIS A 141 -10.23 -2.06 4.13
N LEU A 142 -10.36 -2.15 5.46
CA LEU A 142 -10.65 -1.01 6.33
C LEU A 142 -9.62 0.13 6.21
N PRO A 143 -8.30 -0.13 6.15
CA PRO A 143 -7.32 0.93 5.97
C PRO A 143 -7.51 1.70 4.65
N LEU A 144 -7.84 0.99 3.56
CA LEU A 144 -8.14 1.60 2.28
C LEU A 144 -9.44 2.43 2.36
N ARG A 145 -10.49 1.92 3.03
CA ARG A 145 -11.75 2.67 3.22
C ARG A 145 -11.56 3.96 3.99
N LYS A 146 -10.82 3.91 5.11
CA LYS A 146 -10.48 5.11 5.89
C LYS A 146 -9.76 6.13 5.00
N ARG A 147 -8.83 5.65 4.16
CA ARG A 147 -8.10 6.48 3.21
C ARG A 147 -8.99 7.09 2.12
N GLU A 148 -9.86 6.28 1.50
CA GLU A 148 -10.79 6.69 0.44
C GLU A 148 -11.69 7.84 0.91
N ARG A 149 -12.22 7.74 2.15
CA ARG A 149 -13.07 8.78 2.75
C ARG A 149 -12.33 10.11 2.92
N ILE A 150 -11.13 10.08 3.49
CA ILE A 150 -10.32 11.29 3.74
C ILE A 150 -9.85 11.94 2.43
N MET A 151 -9.66 11.15 1.37
CA MET A 151 -9.32 11.68 0.05
C MET A 151 -10.52 12.17 -0.76
N GLN A 152 -11.75 12.11 -0.21
CA GLN A 152 -12.99 12.44 -0.91
C GLN A 152 -13.15 11.65 -2.22
N ARG A 153 -12.76 10.36 -2.20
CA ARG A 153 -12.80 9.41 -3.32
C ARG A 153 -11.84 9.73 -4.48
N PHE A 154 -11.60 8.74 -5.32
CA PHE A 154 -10.73 8.87 -6.48
C PHE A 154 -11.47 9.52 -7.66
N ARG A 155 -10.75 10.30 -8.46
CA ARG A 155 -11.29 10.95 -9.67
C ARG A 155 -11.18 10.09 -10.92
N SER A 156 -10.19 9.20 -11.01
CA SER A 156 -9.98 8.34 -12.18
C SER A 156 -9.54 6.91 -11.81
N PRO A 157 -9.89 5.89 -12.61
CA PRO A 157 -9.55 4.50 -12.33
C PRO A 157 -8.03 4.26 -12.29
N GLY A 158 -7.29 4.84 -13.24
CA GLY A 158 -5.82 4.75 -13.24
C GLY A 158 -5.17 5.43 -12.04
N GLY A 159 -5.76 6.53 -11.54
CA GLY A 159 -5.31 7.18 -10.31
C GLY A 159 -5.51 6.29 -9.08
N CYS A 160 -6.67 5.63 -8.98
CA CYS A 160 -6.96 4.66 -7.92
C CYS A 160 -5.99 3.46 -7.99
N GLN A 161 -5.82 2.85 -9.17
CA GLN A 161 -4.94 1.70 -9.35
C GLN A 161 -3.49 2.02 -8.94
N ARG A 162 -2.93 3.15 -9.41
CA ARG A 162 -1.58 3.59 -9.02
C ARG A 162 -1.45 3.80 -7.52
N PHE A 163 -2.47 4.40 -6.90
CA PHE A 163 -2.48 4.61 -5.46
C PHE A 163 -2.47 3.29 -4.70
N VAL A 164 -3.41 2.37 -4.99
CA VAL A 164 -3.54 1.12 -4.24
C VAL A 164 -2.30 0.24 -4.41
N SER A 165 -1.72 0.18 -5.62
CA SER A 165 -0.49 -0.58 -5.88
C SER A 165 0.71 -0.15 -5.04
N VAL A 166 0.77 1.12 -4.63
CA VAL A 166 1.80 1.61 -3.69
C VAL A 166 1.34 1.39 -2.24
N PHE A 167 0.11 1.82 -1.93
CA PHE A 167 -0.49 1.75 -0.60
C PHE A 167 -0.41 0.34 -0.01
N SER A 168 -0.78 -0.68 -0.78
CA SER A 168 -0.80 -2.07 -0.33
C SER A 168 0.60 -2.60 -0.01
N VAL A 169 1.59 -2.27 -0.83
CA VAL A 169 2.99 -2.70 -0.59
C VAL A 169 3.58 -2.01 0.63
N VAL A 170 3.34 -0.70 0.79
CA VAL A 170 3.78 0.03 2.00
C VAL A 170 3.07 -0.52 3.23
N ARG A 171 1.75 -0.74 3.17
CA ARG A 171 0.98 -1.33 4.27
C ARG A 171 1.56 -2.68 4.67
N ASN A 172 1.73 -3.58 3.70
CA ASN A 172 2.21 -4.94 3.90
C ASN A 172 3.53 -5.01 4.66
N LEU A 173 4.43 -4.03 4.45
CA LEU A 173 5.70 -3.95 5.18
C LEU A 173 5.51 -3.83 6.70
N PHE A 174 4.41 -3.20 7.15
CA PHE A 174 4.14 -2.94 8.57
C PHE A 174 3.02 -3.82 9.16
N VAL A 175 2.57 -4.84 8.43
CA VAL A 175 1.56 -5.82 8.89
C VAL A 175 2.32 -7.00 9.50
N PRO A 176 2.30 -7.19 10.83
CA PRO A 176 3.04 -8.28 11.48
C PRO A 176 2.40 -9.65 11.16
N PRO A 177 3.15 -10.75 11.02
CA PRO A 177 2.54 -12.09 10.86
C PRO A 177 1.54 -12.42 11.98
N ALA A 178 0.57 -13.29 11.73
CA ALA A 178 -0.38 -13.74 12.76
C ALA A 178 0.33 -14.45 13.94
N ALA A 179 1.46 -15.09 13.67
CA ALA A 179 2.32 -15.71 14.69
C ALA A 179 2.92 -14.71 15.69
N ASN A 180 2.91 -13.40 15.40
CA ASN A 180 3.43 -12.37 16.30
C ASN A 180 2.39 -12.04 17.38
N ALA A 181 2.23 -12.95 18.34
CA ALA A 181 1.20 -12.86 19.37
C ALA A 181 1.51 -11.83 20.48
N ASN A 182 2.79 -11.56 20.77
CA ASN A 182 3.20 -10.74 21.91
C ASN A 182 3.70 -9.33 21.53
N ALA A 183 3.87 -8.46 22.53
CA ALA A 183 4.31 -7.08 22.31
C ALA A 183 5.73 -6.99 21.71
N LEU A 184 6.66 -7.84 22.18
CA LEU A 184 8.05 -7.86 21.75
C LEU A 184 8.20 -8.24 20.27
N THR A 185 7.57 -9.33 19.83
CA THR A 185 7.59 -9.76 18.42
C THR A 185 6.97 -8.73 17.49
N ARG A 186 5.90 -8.04 17.92
CA ARG A 186 5.33 -6.90 17.19
C ARG A 186 6.28 -5.70 17.13
N HIS A 187 7.01 -5.42 18.21
CA HIS A 187 8.00 -4.34 18.25
C HIS A 187 9.19 -4.64 17.32
N ILE A 188 9.77 -5.84 17.41
CA ILE A 188 10.87 -6.30 16.53
C ILE A 188 10.44 -6.24 15.06
N HIS A 189 9.25 -6.71 14.72
CA HIS A 189 8.73 -6.61 13.36
C HIS A 189 8.65 -5.16 12.88
N ARG A 190 8.22 -4.21 13.72
CA ARG A 190 8.19 -2.79 13.36
C ARG A 190 9.59 -2.22 13.13
N LEU A 191 10.57 -2.58 13.97
CA LEU A 191 11.96 -2.16 13.77
C LEU A 191 12.51 -2.67 12.44
N GLN A 192 12.27 -3.95 12.12
CA GLN A 192 12.66 -4.56 10.84
C GLN A 192 11.96 -3.87 9.65
N ALA A 193 10.66 -3.58 9.78
CA ALA A 193 9.89 -2.86 8.76
C ALA A 193 10.47 -1.46 8.50
N PHE A 194 10.84 -0.72 9.56
CA PHE A 194 11.50 0.58 9.42
C PHE A 194 12.90 0.46 8.79
N ALA A 195 13.69 -0.53 9.17
CA ALA A 195 15.00 -0.76 8.58
C ALA A 195 14.90 -1.06 7.07
N GLN A 196 13.95 -1.90 6.67
CA GLN A 196 13.69 -2.18 5.26
C GLN A 196 13.16 -0.96 4.50
N TRP A 197 12.26 -0.17 5.11
CA TRP A 197 11.79 1.10 4.53
C TRP A 197 12.96 2.07 4.29
N LYS A 198 13.83 2.28 5.29
CA LYS A 198 15.03 3.13 5.16
C LYS A 198 15.99 2.60 4.10
N THR A 199 16.15 1.29 4.01
CA THR A 199 17.02 0.67 2.99
C THR A 199 16.56 1.00 1.57
N VAL A 200 15.25 0.98 1.33
CA VAL A 200 14.67 1.25 0.02
C VAL A 200 14.64 2.73 -0.32
N THR A 201 14.47 3.59 0.68
CA THR A 201 14.24 5.02 0.47
C THR A 201 15.51 5.87 0.58
N ILE A 202 16.44 5.51 1.47
CA ILE A 202 17.58 6.36 1.86
C ILE A 202 18.92 5.69 1.51
N LEU A 203 19.05 4.38 1.72
CA LEU A 203 20.32 3.65 1.53
C LEU A 203 20.49 3.02 0.15
N ALA A 204 19.57 3.30 -0.79
CA ALA A 204 19.83 3.05 -2.21
C ALA A 204 20.67 4.24 -2.71
N ALA A 205 21.99 4.10 -2.57
CA ALA A 205 23.02 4.89 -3.25
C ALA A 205 23.76 4.00 -4.25
#